data_AF-A0A258CP10-F1
#
_entry.id   AF-A0A258CP10-F1
#
_cell.length_a   1.000
_cell.length_b   1.000
_cell.length_c   1.000
_cell.angle_alpha   90.00
_cell.angle_beta   90.00
_cell.angle_gamma   90.00
#
_symmetry.space_group_name_H-M   'P 1'
#
loop_
_entity.id
_entity.type
_entity.pdbx_description
1 polymer ?
#
loop_
_entity_poly.entity_id
_entity_poly.type
_entity_poly.pdbx_seq_one_letter_code
_entity_poly.pdbx_strand_id
1 'polypeptide(L)' 'GRLDQAVYVERGTMANGHSIRLADKADDVAPYFALVLVPGWNKRS' A
#
# COMPACT_ATOMS: atom_id res chain seq x y z
N GLY A 1 -3.56 -14.55 5.44
CA GLY A 1 -2.81 -13.56 6.26
C GLY A 1 -3.48 -12.21 6.11
N ARG A 2 -3.13 -11.16 6.87
CA ARG A 2 -3.79 -9.84 6.71
C ARG A 2 -3.35 -9.06 5.44
N LEU A 3 -2.42 -9.61 4.67
CA LEU A 3 -1.93 -9.04 3.41
C LEU A 3 -3.01 -8.96 2.32
N ASP A 4 -4.01 -9.83 2.35
CA ASP A 4 -5.15 -9.80 1.41
C ASP A 4 -5.98 -8.51 1.54
N GLN A 5 -5.86 -7.82 2.68
CA GLN A 5 -6.52 -6.53 2.97
C GLN A 5 -5.55 -5.35 2.90
N ALA A 6 -4.29 -5.56 2.51
CA ALA A 6 -3.32 -4.48 2.42
C ALA A 6 -3.65 -3.56 1.25
N VAL A 7 -3.38 -2.27 1.45
CA VAL A 7 -3.53 -1.23 0.43
C VAL A 7 -2.14 -0.71 0.07
N TYR A 8 -1.85 -0.68 -1.22
CA TYR A 8 -0.67 -0.05 -1.78
C TYR A 8 -0.98 1.39 -2.14
N VAL A 9 -0.12 2.33 -1.74
CA VAL A 9 -0.29 3.77 -1.96
C VAL A 9 0.97 4.36 -2.58
N GLU A 10 0.84 5.10 -3.66
CA GLU A 10 1.90 5.89 -4.27
C GLU A 10 1.64 7.37 -4.10
N ARG A 11 2.70 8.16 -3.88
CA ARG A 11 2.66 9.63 -3.95
C ARG A 11 1.49 10.23 -3.12
N GLY A 12 1.24 9.71 -1.91
CA GLY A 12 -0.02 9.89 -1.18
C GLY A 12 -0.46 11.32 -0.82
N THR A 13 0.40 12.33 -1.00
CA THR A 13 0.07 13.76 -0.81
C THR A 13 0.28 14.61 -2.07
N MET A 14 0.55 13.99 -3.22
CA MET A 14 0.78 14.68 -4.49
C MET A 14 -0.46 14.61 -5.39
N ALA A 15 -0.58 15.54 -6.34
CA ALA A 15 -1.70 15.63 -7.28
C ALA A 15 -1.93 14.37 -8.15
N ASN A 16 -0.96 13.44 -8.20
CA ASN A 16 -1.03 12.15 -8.90
C ASN A 16 -0.88 10.96 -7.93
N GLY A 17 -1.42 11.08 -6.70
CA GLY A 17 -1.50 9.98 -5.75
C GLY A 17 -2.39 8.85 -6.25
N HIS A 18 -2.01 7.60 -5.98
CA HIS A 18 -2.76 6.42 -6.41
C HIS A 18 -2.83 5.37 -5.29
N SER A 19 -3.96 4.69 -5.14
CA SER A 19 -4.13 3.64 -4.13
C SER A 19 -4.92 2.45 -4.67
N ILE A 20 -4.41 1.24 -4.49
CA ILE A 20 -5.04 -0.02 -4.91
C ILE A 20 -4.87 -1.08 -3.83
N ARG A 21 -5.64 -2.17 -3.89
CA ARG A 21 -5.34 -3.33 -3.05
C ARG A 21 -3.97 -3.87 -3.46
N LEU A 22 -3.15 -4.24 -2.49
CA LEU A 22 -1.84 -4.82 -2.76
C LEU A 22 -1.95 -6.07 -3.65
N ALA A 23 -3.00 -6.87 -3.43
CA ALA A 23 -3.27 -8.08 -4.22
C ALA A 23 -3.61 -7.79 -5.69
N ASP A 24 -4.09 -6.59 -6.00
CA ASP A 24 -4.45 -6.18 -7.36
C ASP A 24 -3.28 -5.49 -8.08
N LYS A 25 -2.15 -5.26 -7.39
CA LYS A 25 -0.93 -4.74 -8.00
C LYS A 25 -0.23 -5.87 -8.76
N ALA A 26 -0.37 -5.85 -10.08
CA ALA A 26 0.15 -6.89 -10.96
C ALA A 26 1.66 -6.76 -11.26
N ASP A 27 2.27 -5.61 -10.93
CA ASP A 27 3.67 -5.32 -11.17
C ASP A 27 4.46 -5.05 -9.88
N ASP A 28 5.77 -5.33 -9.91
CA ASP A 28 6.68 -5.03 -8.80
C ASP A 28 7.30 -3.63 -8.92
N VAL A 29 6.76 -2.76 -9.79
CA VAL A 29 7.32 -1.43 -10.04
C VAL A 29 6.69 -0.44 -9.07
N ALA A 30 7.51 0.17 -8.22
CA ALA A 30 7.08 1.21 -7.29
C ALA A 30 7.88 2.50 -7.52
N PRO A 31 7.23 3.69 -7.51
CA PRO A 31 7.94 4.94 -7.47
C PRO A 31 8.68 5.10 -6.12
N TYR A 32 9.67 6.00 -6.10
CA TYR A 32 10.48 6.29 -4.91
C TYR A 32 9.64 6.54 -3.64
N PHE A 33 8.45 7.13 -3.78
CA PHE A 33 7.52 7.33 -2.68
C PHE A 33 6.29 6.42 -2.80
N ALA A 34 6.38 5.25 -2.16
CA ALA A 34 5.30 4.28 -2.03
C ALA A 34 5.20 3.71 -0.60
N LEU A 35 3.99 3.35 -0.18
CA LEU A 35 3.68 2.80 1.15
C LEU A 35 2.75 1.58 1.00
N VAL A 36 2.90 0.59 1.89
CA VAL A 36 1.95 -0.51 2.05
C VAL A 36 1.29 -0.36 3.42
N LEU A 37 -0.03 -0.20 3.43
CA LEU A 37 -0.84 -0.08 4.63
C LEU A 37 -1.54 -1.41 4.92
N VAL A 38 -1.26 -2.01 6.07
CA VAL A 38 -1.89 -3.26 6.51
C VAL A 38 -2.87 -2.95 7.66
N PRO A 39 -4.18 -3.15 7.48
CA PRO A 39 -5.17 -2.89 8.53
C PRO A 39 -4.90 -3.72 9.80
N GLY A 40 -4.86 -3.06 10.95
CA GLY A 40 -4.80 -3.72 12.26
C GLY A 40 -3.39 -4.06 12.78
N TRP A 41 -2.34 -3.40 12.30
CA TRP A 41 -1.03 -3.41 12.98
C TRP A 41 -1.08 -2.59 14.29
N ASN A 42 -1.82 -3.09 15.29
CA ASN A 42 -1.79 -2.60 16.67
C ASN A 42 -1.07 -3.56 17.62
N LYS A 43 -0.55 -4.70 17.12
CA LYS A 43 0.34 -5.56 17.91
C LYS A 43 1.79 -5.18 17.68
N ARG A 44 2.18 -4.04 18.24
CA ARG A 44 3.58 -3.84 18.64
C ARG A 44 3.65 -4.26 20.10
N SER A 45 3.96 -5.54 20.33
CA SER A 45 4.41 -6.05 21.64
C SER A 45 5.92 -6.00 21.68
#